data_AF-A0A9Q0XNR1-F1
#
_entry.id   AF-A0A9Q0XNR1-F1
#
_cell.length_a   1.000
_cell.length_b   1.000
_cell.length_c   1.000
_cell.angle_alpha   90.00
_cell.angle_beta   90.00
_cell.angle_gamma   90.00
#
_symmetry.space_group_name_H-M   'P 1'
#
loop_
_entity.id
_entity.type
_entity.pdbx_description
1 polymer ?
#
loop_
_entity_poly.entity_id
_entity_poly.type
_entity_poly.pdbx_seq_one_letter_code
_entity_poly.pdbx_strand_id
1 'polypeptide(L)'
;MNVNMYYDILKQSMIPSLWRLGHRAVLQHDNHPKYTSNTTTALLKKLRVKVMNWPSMSPDLNPSEHLWGILKWKVEVCKVSNIHQLCDVVMEEWKRTPVATYETRVNSMPKRMKAVLENNGGHTKN
;
A
#
# COMPACT_ATOMS: atom_id res chain seq x y z
N MET A 1 -6.43 11.71 -8.11
CA MET A 1 -5.52 12.20 -7.04
C MET A 1 -4.27 12.81 -7.66
N ASN A 2 -3.93 14.05 -7.33
CA ASN A 2 -2.72 14.74 -7.80
C ASN A 2 -1.64 14.79 -6.69
N VAL A 3 -0.51 15.49 -6.96
CA VAL A 3 0.61 15.63 -6.01
C VAL A 3 0.20 16.30 -4.70
N ASN A 4 -0.58 17.38 -4.77
CA ASN A 4 -1.00 18.13 -3.58
C ASN A 4 -1.92 17.29 -2.69
N MET A 5 -2.88 16.57 -3.30
CA MET A 5 -3.74 15.64 -2.56
C MET A 5 -2.92 14.54 -1.88
N TYR A 6 -1.89 14.01 -2.56
CA TYR A 6 -1.01 13.01 -1.95
C TYR A 6 -0.18 13.58 -0.80
N TYR A 7 0.36 14.79 -0.97
CA TYR A 7 1.07 15.52 0.06
C TYR A 7 0.21 15.69 1.31
N ASP A 8 -1.06 16.06 1.14
CA ASP A 8 -2.00 16.23 2.24
C ASP A 8 -2.30 14.90 2.94
N ILE A 9 -2.54 13.81 2.19
CA ILE A 9 -2.72 12.46 2.75
C ILE A 9 -1.50 12.04 3.57
N LEU A 10 -0.29 12.29 3.05
CA LEU A 10 0.95 11.97 3.77
C LEU A 10 1.02 12.71 5.11
N LYS A 11 0.81 14.03 5.06
CA LYS A 11 0.94 14.90 6.23
C LYS A 11 -0.14 14.65 7.29
N GLN A 12 -1.39 14.48 6.86
CA GLN A 12 -2.54 14.39 7.76
C GLN A 12 -2.74 12.99 8.34
N SER A 13 -2.46 11.95 7.56
CA SER A 13 -2.84 10.58 7.92
C SER A 13 -1.67 9.62 7.97
N MET A 14 -0.86 9.56 6.89
CA MET A 14 0.14 8.49 6.75
C MET A 14 1.30 8.64 7.74
N ILE A 15 1.92 9.82 7.81
CA ILE A 15 3.09 10.06 8.67
C ILE A 15 2.74 9.92 10.16
N PRO A 16 1.62 10.50 10.67
CA PRO A 16 1.19 10.26 12.03
C PRO A 16 0.97 8.76 12.33
N SER A 17 0.42 8.01 11.38
CA SER A 17 0.22 6.56 11.51
C SER A 17 1.54 5.80 11.55
N LEU A 18 2.49 6.17 10.69
CA LEU A 18 3.84 5.60 10.66
C LEU A 18 4.56 5.82 12.00
N TRP A 19 4.44 7.01 12.59
CA TRP A 19 5.05 7.28 13.90
C TRP A 19 4.42 6.49 15.04
N ARG A 20 3.11 6.21 14.99
CA ARG A 20 2.45 5.31 15.97
C ARG A 20 2.96 3.87 15.88
N LEU A 21 3.44 3.42 14.72
CA LEU A 21 4.08 2.11 14.55
C LEU A 21 5.51 2.06 15.12
N GLY A 22 6.12 3.22 15.39
CA GLY A 22 7.42 3.35 16.04
C GLY A 22 8.59 3.65 15.10
N HIS A 23 9.75 3.94 15.68
CA HIS A 23 10.93 4.46 14.97
C HIS A 23 11.55 3.53 13.92
N ARG A 24 11.20 2.24 13.93
CA ARG A 24 11.68 1.26 12.94
C ARG A 24 10.77 1.16 11.71
N ALA A 25 9.63 1.84 11.71
CA ALA A 25 8.70 1.80 10.60
C ALA A 25 9.34 2.39 9.33
N VAL A 26 9.06 1.75 8.20
CA VAL A 26 9.53 2.15 6.87
C VAL A 26 8.30 2.33 5.99
N LEU A 27 8.24 3.47 5.30
CA LEU A 27 7.22 3.74 4.31
C LEU A 27 7.56 2.96 3.02
N GLN A 28 6.62 2.17 2.54
CA GLN A 28 6.67 1.58 1.21
C GLN A 28 5.58 2.23 0.35
N HIS A 29 5.94 2.64 -0.86
CA HIS A 29 5.06 3.09 -1.93
C HIS A 29 5.74 2.83 -3.29
N ASP A 30 4.97 2.81 -4.37
CA ASP A 30 5.52 2.62 -5.71
C ASP A 30 6.23 3.89 -6.25
N ASN A 31 6.86 3.76 -7.41
CA ASN A 31 7.62 4.84 -8.05
C ASN A 31 6.76 5.79 -8.91
N HIS A 32 5.43 5.84 -8.72
CA HIS A 32 4.57 6.74 -9.50
C HIS A 32 5.04 8.20 -9.34
N PRO A 33 5.13 8.99 -10.43
CA PRO A 33 5.67 10.36 -10.41
C PRO A 33 5.14 11.29 -9.32
N LYS A 34 3.91 11.07 -8.84
CA LYS A 34 3.32 11.88 -7.78
C LYS A 34 3.94 11.60 -6.41
N TYR A 35 4.32 10.34 -6.16
CA TYR A 35 4.94 9.86 -4.92
C TYR A 35 6.43 10.19 -4.86
N THR A 36 7.07 10.31 -6.03
CA THR A 36 8.50 10.65 -6.17
C THR A 36 8.75 12.11 -6.54
N SER A 37 7.70 12.94 -6.58
CA SER A 37 7.81 14.38 -6.85
C SER A 37 8.73 15.11 -5.86
N ASN A 38 9.35 16.20 -6.31
CA ASN A 38 10.24 17.02 -5.48
C ASN A 38 9.59 17.48 -4.16
N THR A 39 8.32 17.90 -4.22
CA THR A 39 7.56 18.31 -3.04
C THR A 39 7.38 17.17 -2.04
N THR A 40 7.07 15.97 -2.53
CA THR A 40 6.85 14.79 -1.70
C THR A 40 8.15 14.28 -1.08
N THR A 41 9.20 14.15 -1.90
CA THR A 41 10.52 13.70 -1.43
C THR A 41 11.14 14.68 -0.43
N ALA A 42 10.97 16.00 -0.65
CA ALA A 42 11.38 17.02 0.31
C ALA A 42 10.64 16.92 1.65
N LEU A 43 9.32 16.66 1.64
CA LEU A 43 8.54 16.45 2.86
C LEU A 43 9.04 15.23 3.64
N LEU A 44 9.17 14.09 2.97
CA LEU A 44 9.60 12.84 3.60
C LEU A 44 11.01 12.97 4.19
N LYS A 45 11.92 13.65 3.48
CA LYS A 45 13.28 13.97 3.96
C LYS A 45 13.25 14.90 5.17
N LYS A 46 12.45 15.98 5.12
CA LYS A 46 12.31 16.94 6.23
C LYS A 46 11.81 16.26 7.50
N LEU A 47 10.88 15.31 7.36
CA LEU A 47 10.29 14.56 8.47
C LEU A 47 11.06 13.28 8.83
N ARG A 48 12.23 13.06 8.22
CA ARG A 48 13.11 11.90 8.46
C ARG A 48 12.39 10.55 8.32
N VAL A 49 11.44 10.49 7.39
CA VAL A 49 10.71 9.26 7.06
C VAL A 49 11.65 8.35 6.27
N LYS A 50 11.84 7.11 6.74
CA LYS A 50 12.54 6.07 5.99
C LYS A 50 11.62 5.56 4.88
N VAL A 51 12.07 5.66 3.64
CA VAL A 51 11.33 5.17 2.46
C VAL A 51 12.07 3.95 1.92
N MET A 52 11.34 2.89 1.61
CA MET A 52 11.87 1.68 0.99
C MET A 52 12.16 1.93 -0.49
N ASN A 53 13.34 1.50 -0.96
CA ASN A 53 13.60 1.46 -2.40
C ASN A 53 12.68 0.41 -3.04
N TRP A 54 11.93 0.81 -4.06
CA TRP A 54 10.98 -0.06 -4.72
C TRP A 54 11.37 -0.28 -6.19
N PRO A 55 11.37 -1.52 -6.70
CA PRO A 55 11.57 -1.77 -8.12
C PRO A 55 10.35 -1.32 -8.94
N SER A 56 10.61 -0.71 -10.10
CA SER A 56 9.55 -0.32 -11.04
C SER A 56 8.88 -1.56 -11.63
N MET A 57 7.57 -1.46 -11.92
CA MET A 57 6.77 -2.53 -12.54
C MET A 57 6.75 -3.86 -11.74
N SER A 58 6.81 -3.80 -10.42
CA SER A 58 6.72 -4.97 -9.54
C SER A 58 5.44 -5.00 -8.70
N PRO A 59 4.25 -5.15 -9.32
CA PRO A 59 3.00 -5.28 -8.60
C PRO A 59 2.92 -6.59 -7.80
N ASP A 60 3.60 -7.64 -8.25
CA ASP A 60 3.71 -8.93 -7.57
C ASP A 60 4.38 -8.82 -6.19
N LEU A 61 5.29 -7.86 -6.05
CA LEU A 61 5.92 -7.54 -4.78
C LEU A 61 5.05 -6.67 -3.87
N ASN A 62 4.02 -5.99 -4.36
CA ASN A 62 3.24 -5.07 -3.54
C ASN A 62 2.20 -5.81 -2.68
N PRO A 63 2.33 -5.87 -1.35
CA PRO A 63 1.38 -6.57 -0.49
C PRO A 63 -0.02 -5.93 -0.51
N SER A 64 -0.11 -4.62 -0.81
CA SER A 64 -1.37 -3.88 -0.78
C SER A 64 -2.31 -4.23 -1.94
N GLU A 65 -1.77 -4.55 -3.13
CA GLU A 65 -2.58 -4.97 -4.30
C GLU A 65 -3.47 -6.17 -3.98
N HIS A 66 -2.92 -7.14 -3.24
CA HIS A 66 -3.67 -8.30 -2.80
C HIS A 66 -4.79 -7.96 -1.82
N LEU A 67 -4.57 -7.00 -0.92
CA LEU A 67 -5.59 -6.55 0.03
C LEU A 67 -6.73 -5.86 -0.71
N TRP A 68 -6.41 -5.03 -1.71
CA TRP A 68 -7.42 -4.44 -2.59
C TRP A 68 -8.21 -5.50 -3.36
N GLY A 69 -7.57 -6.57 -3.82
CA GLY A 69 -8.25 -7.71 -4.43
C GLY A 69 -9.27 -8.36 -3.50
N ILE A 70 -8.90 -8.60 -2.23
CA ILE A 70 -9.81 -9.16 -1.22
C ILE A 70 -11.01 -8.23 -0.98
N LEU A 71 -10.75 -6.92 -0.80
CA LEU A 71 -11.81 -5.94 -0.57
C LEU A 71 -12.73 -5.81 -1.77
N LYS A 72 -12.18 -5.77 -2.98
CA LYS A 72 -12.94 -5.74 -4.22
C LYS A 72 -13.89 -6.94 -4.32
N TRP A 73 -13.39 -8.15 -4.07
CA TRP A 73 -14.22 -9.35 -4.09
C TRP A 73 -15.37 -9.27 -3.08
N LYS A 74 -15.10 -8.82 -1.85
CA LYS A 74 -16.13 -8.65 -0.82
C LYS A 74 -17.20 -7.64 -1.22
N VAL A 75 -16.80 -6.51 -1.79
CA VAL A 75 -17.70 -5.46 -2.30
C VAL A 75 -18.57 -5.98 -3.45
N GLU A 76 -18.00 -6.77 -4.37
CA GLU A 76 -18.73 -7.35 -5.51
C GLU A 76 -19.86 -8.28 -5.04
N VAL A 77 -19.64 -9.04 -3.96
CA VAL A 77 -20.67 -9.91 -3.36
C VAL A 77 -21.84 -9.10 -2.78
N CYS A 78 -21.59 -7.88 -2.28
CA CYS A 78 -22.62 -7.01 -1.69
C CYS A 78 -23.54 -6.32 -2.71
N LYS A 79 -23.27 -6.44 -4.03
CA LYS A 79 -24.09 -5.86 -5.11
C LYS A 79 -24.42 -4.36 -4.91
N VAL A 80 -23.42 -3.57 -4.56
CA VAL A 80 -23.57 -2.12 -4.33
C VAL A 80 -24.06 -1.39 -5.58
N SER A 81 -24.95 -0.41 -5.41
CA SER A 81 -25.66 0.26 -6.52
C SER A 81 -25.29 1.74 -6.71
N ASN A 82 -24.60 2.34 -5.74
CA ASN A 82 -24.19 3.74 -5.80
C ASN A 82 -22.92 3.99 -4.97
N ILE A 83 -22.35 5.19 -5.12
CA ILE A 83 -21.08 5.57 -4.49
C ILE A 83 -21.14 5.59 -2.95
N HIS A 84 -22.28 5.95 -2.36
CA HIS A 84 -22.43 5.98 -0.91
C HIS A 84 -22.40 4.56 -0.33
N GLN A 85 -23.17 3.65 -0.92
CA GLN A 85 -23.14 2.22 -0.55
C GLN A 85 -21.75 1.61 -0.77
N LEU A 86 -21.07 1.97 -1.86
CA LEU A 86 -19.70 1.52 -2.09
C LEU A 86 -18.77 1.99 -0.96
N CYS A 87 -18.83 3.26 -0.58
CA CYS A 87 -18.03 3.80 0.53
C CYS A 87 -18.32 3.07 1.85
N ASP A 88 -19.59 2.87 2.17
CA ASP A 88 -20.00 2.21 3.42
C ASP A 88 -19.51 0.76 3.48
N VAL A 89 -19.73 0.00 2.41
CA VAL A 89 -19.30 -1.42 2.33
C VAL A 89 -17.77 -1.53 2.36
N VAL A 90 -17.04 -0.67 1.65
CA VAL A 90 -15.56 -0.68 1.70
C VAL A 90 -15.07 -0.42 3.12
N MET A 91 -15.66 0.56 3.82
CA MET A 91 -15.26 0.91 5.19
C MET A 91 -15.61 -0.20 6.20
N GLU A 92 -16.77 -0.85 6.05
CA GLU A 92 -17.19 -1.97 6.87
C GLU A 92 -16.29 -3.19 6.65
N GLU A 93 -16.04 -3.56 5.40
CA GLU A 93 -15.21 -4.70 5.05
C GLU A 93 -13.73 -4.48 5.39
N TRP A 94 -13.25 -3.24 5.30
CA TRP A 94 -11.93 -2.86 5.82
C TRP A 94 -11.83 -3.13 7.32
N LYS A 95 -12.79 -2.65 8.11
CA LYS A 95 -12.83 -2.85 9.57
C LYS A 95 -12.98 -4.33 9.96
N ARG A 96 -13.71 -5.11 9.17
CA ARG A 96 -13.91 -6.55 9.40
C ARG A 96 -12.71 -7.39 9.01
N THR A 97 -11.81 -6.89 8.17
CA THR A 97 -10.67 -7.68 7.70
C THR A 97 -9.71 -7.95 8.87
N PRO A 98 -9.45 -9.22 9.23
CA PRO A 98 -8.61 -9.55 10.36
C PRO A 98 -7.16 -9.10 10.17
N VAL A 99 -6.50 -8.65 11.24
CA VAL A 99 -5.05 -8.28 11.24
C VAL A 99 -4.19 -9.40 10.65
N ALA A 100 -4.49 -10.66 10.97
CA ALA A 100 -3.80 -11.83 10.43
C ALA A 100 -3.80 -11.91 8.89
N THR A 101 -4.82 -11.35 8.23
CA THR A 101 -4.86 -11.24 6.76
C THR A 101 -3.72 -10.35 6.26
N TYR A 102 -3.49 -9.21 6.91
CA TYR A 102 -2.42 -8.28 6.56
C TYR A 102 -1.04 -8.89 6.84
N GLU A 103 -0.89 -9.50 8.02
CA GLU A 103 0.36 -10.14 8.44
C GLU A 103 0.77 -11.26 7.48
N THR A 104 -0.17 -12.11 7.08
CA THR A 104 0.10 -13.20 6.12
C THR A 104 0.67 -12.66 4.81
N ARG A 105 0.19 -11.50 4.33
CA ARG A 105 0.70 -10.89 3.09
C ARG A 105 2.10 -10.33 3.28
N VAL A 106 2.34 -9.60 4.37
CA VAL A 106 3.68 -9.08 4.68
C VAL A 106 4.68 -10.22 4.88
N ASN A 107 4.30 -11.27 5.61
CA ASN A 107 5.14 -12.43 5.89
C ASN A 107 5.43 -13.28 4.64
N SER A 108 4.66 -13.12 3.55
CA SER A 108 4.93 -13.79 2.28
C SER A 108 6.06 -13.14 1.48
N MET A 109 6.50 -11.92 1.84
CA MET A 109 7.50 -11.15 1.08
C MET A 109 8.82 -11.89 0.85
N PRO A 110 9.44 -12.56 1.86
CA PRO A 110 10.68 -13.29 1.63
C PRO A 110 10.57 -14.35 0.53
N LYS A 111 9.42 -15.05 0.46
CA LYS A 111 9.15 -16.04 -0.58
C LYS A 111 9.00 -15.40 -1.97
N ARG A 112 8.28 -14.27 -2.05
CA ARG A 112 8.10 -13.53 -3.32
C ARG A 112 9.43 -12.99 -3.84
N MET A 113 10.23 -12.40 -2.95
CA MET A 113 11.57 -11.92 -3.30
C MET A 113 12.47 -13.04 -3.81
N LYS A 114 12.43 -14.22 -3.17
CA LYS A 114 13.16 -15.39 -3.65
C LYS A 114 12.72 -15.81 -5.06
N ALA A 115 11.42 -15.84 -5.32
CA ALA A 115 10.90 -16.18 -6.65
C ALA A 115 11.32 -15.16 -7.73
N VAL A 116 11.39 -13.86 -7.40
CA VAL A 116 11.89 -12.82 -8.33
C VAL A 116 13.36 -13.08 -8.66
N LEU A 117 14.18 -13.43 -7.66
CA LEU A 117 15.59 -13.74 -7.87
C LEU A 117 15.77 -15.01 -8.73
N GLU A 118 15.00 -16.06 -8.46
CA GLU A 118 15.00 -17.30 -9.26
C GLU A 118 14.55 -17.05 -10.71
N ASN A 119 13.66 -16.09 -10.93
CA ASN A 119 13.20 -15.66 -12.26
C ASN A 119 14.08 -14.55 -12.88
N ASN A 120 15.28 -14.28 -12.34
CA ASN A 120 16.20 -13.24 -12.82
C ASN A 120 15.55 -11.85 -12.98
N GLY A 121 14.70 -11.46 -12.03
CA GLY A 121 13.96 -10.19 -12.07
C GLY A 121 12.67 -10.23 -12.87
N GLY A 122 12.33 -11.37 -13.48
CA GLY A 122 11.06 -11.58 -14.16
C GLY A 122 9.87 -11.71 -13.22
N HIS A 123 8.67 -11.65 -13.78
CA HIS A 123 7.41 -11.75 -13.03
C HIS A 123 7.30 -13.06 -12.24
N THR A 124 6.71 -12.97 -11.05
CA THR A 124 6.41 -14.14 -10.21
C THR A 124 4.93 -14.51 -10.24
N LYS A 125 4.60 -15.75 -9.87
CA LYS A 125 3.21 -16.17 -9.69
C LYS A 125 2.68 -15.55 -8.40
N ASN A 126 1.59 -14.79 -8.52
CA ASN A 126 0.81 -14.23 -7.41
C ASN A 126 0.18 -15.33 -6.55
#